data_AF-A0A1Z4QTZ9-F1
#
_entry.id   AF-A0A1Z4QTZ9-F1
#
_cell.length_a   1.000
_cell.length_b   1.000
_cell.length_c   1.000
_cell.angle_alpha   90.00
_cell.angle_beta   90.00
_cell.angle_gamma   90.00
#
_symmetry.space_group_name_H-M   'P 1'
#
loop_
_entity.id
_entity.type
_entity.pdbx_description
1 polymer ?
#
loop_
_entity_poly.entity_id
_entity_poly.type
_entity_poly.pdbx_seq_one_letter_code
_entity_poly.pdbx_strand_id
1 'polypeptide(L)'
;MNFDDLPQLEPLPLIPEQEEDKELFYPSWQCFCCQDSGIVQQHLARLIMPKYSWNNDKWPACQNCDAFNQRWGDAGLQNFDTRFNLKICQKLDLISRDDWQQTVQRQIDIRAIASASETIAKKMTMPGSSDRTANDEREVQQRKQEAEAYDWAAATTAYLGGGEDE
;
A
#
# COMPACT_ATOMS: atom_id res chain seq x y z
N MET A 1 -26.62 30.29 -12.85
CA MET A 1 -26.74 30.10 -11.39
C MET A 1 -25.79 31.09 -10.76
N ASN A 2 -26.28 31.94 -9.87
CA ASN A 2 -25.45 32.95 -9.23
C ASN A 2 -24.72 32.29 -8.05
N PHE A 3 -23.40 32.18 -8.13
CA PHE A 3 -22.57 31.52 -7.10
C PHE A 3 -22.17 32.49 -5.98
N ASP A 4 -22.54 33.77 -6.10
CA ASP A 4 -22.16 34.85 -5.19
C ASP A 4 -22.79 34.77 -3.79
N ASP A 5 -23.84 33.94 -3.62
CA ASP A 5 -24.52 33.72 -2.32
C ASP A 5 -24.02 32.45 -1.59
N LEU A 6 -23.01 31.75 -2.12
CA LEU A 6 -22.46 30.58 -1.44
C LEU A 6 -21.51 31.01 -0.31
N PRO A 7 -21.66 30.47 0.91
CA PRO A 7 -20.75 30.76 2.01
C PRO A 7 -19.35 30.26 1.66
N GLN A 8 -18.36 31.16 1.73
CA GLN A 8 -16.95 30.81 1.60
C GLN A 8 -16.47 30.26 2.95
N LEU A 9 -16.02 29.01 2.97
CA LEU A 9 -15.47 28.34 4.14
C LEU A 9 -13.95 28.24 4.03
N GLU A 10 -13.23 28.51 5.12
CA GLU A 10 -11.79 28.30 5.14
C GLU A 10 -11.45 26.79 5.15
N PRO A 11 -10.43 26.36 4.40
CA PRO A 11 -9.96 24.98 4.45
C PRO A 11 -9.50 24.64 5.86
N LEU A 12 -10.02 23.52 6.40
CA LEU A 12 -9.47 22.98 7.64
C LEU A 12 -8.03 22.51 7.38
N PRO A 13 -7.07 22.86 8.25
CA PRO A 13 -5.70 22.41 8.09
C PRO A 13 -5.64 20.89 8.12
N LEU A 14 -4.78 20.31 7.29
CA LEU A 14 -4.47 18.88 7.36
C LEU A 14 -3.92 18.60 8.76
N ILE A 15 -4.57 17.69 9.48
CA ILE A 15 -4.00 17.13 10.71
C ILE A 15 -2.64 16.55 10.32
N PRO A 16 -1.53 16.96 10.96
CA PRO A 16 -0.23 16.38 10.65
C PRO A 16 -0.33 14.87 10.82
N GLU A 17 0.08 14.11 9.79
CA GLU A 17 0.11 12.66 9.85
C GLU A 17 1.02 12.26 11.00
N GLN A 18 0.41 11.88 12.11
CA GLN A 18 1.11 11.22 13.19
C GLN A 18 1.57 9.88 12.60
N GLU A 19 2.89 9.64 12.58
CA GLU A 19 3.48 8.33 12.30
C GLU A 19 3.12 7.39 13.46
N GLU A 20 1.83 7.07 13.60
CA GLU A 20 1.41 5.95 14.40
C GLU A 20 1.79 4.70 13.62
N ASP A 21 2.50 3.77 14.28
CA ASP A 21 2.68 2.41 13.83
C ASP A 21 1.31 1.81 13.55
N LYS A 22 0.79 1.99 12.33
CA LYS A 22 -0.58 1.61 11.97
C LYS A 22 -0.72 0.13 12.24
N GLU A 23 -1.36 -0.22 13.36
CA GLU A 23 -1.73 -1.59 13.64
C GLU A 23 -2.48 -2.12 12.40
N LEU A 24 -2.21 -3.38 12.02
CA LEU A 24 -2.93 -3.97 10.90
C LEU A 24 -4.43 -3.84 11.19
N PHE A 25 -5.15 -3.09 10.35
CA PHE A 25 -6.57 -2.87 10.56
C PHE A 25 -7.32 -4.19 10.33
N TYR A 26 -7.92 -4.71 11.40
CA TYR A 26 -8.82 -5.85 11.33
C TYR A 26 -10.26 -5.35 11.34
N PRO A 27 -11.02 -5.49 10.25
CA PRO A 27 -12.41 -5.09 10.22
C PRO A 27 -13.23 -5.99 11.14
N SER A 28 -14.18 -5.39 11.86
CA SER A 28 -15.09 -6.09 12.78
C SER A 28 -16.34 -6.62 12.06
N TRP A 29 -16.24 -6.97 10.78
CA TRP A 29 -17.42 -7.32 9.98
C TRP A 29 -18.04 -8.64 10.44
N GLN A 30 -19.36 -8.62 10.66
CA GLN A 30 -20.11 -9.84 10.99
C GLN A 30 -20.37 -10.66 9.73
N CYS A 31 -20.71 -9.99 8.63
CA CYS A 31 -20.97 -10.61 7.34
C CYS A 31 -19.97 -10.09 6.30
N PHE A 32 -19.10 -10.95 5.80
CA PHE A 32 -18.12 -10.64 4.75
C PHE A 32 -18.78 -10.52 3.38
N CYS A 33 -19.92 -11.18 3.15
CA CYS A 33 -20.68 -11.07 1.90
C CYS A 33 -21.09 -9.62 1.59
N CYS A 34 -21.45 -8.83 2.61
CA CYS A 34 -21.90 -7.46 2.47
C CYS A 34 -21.07 -6.42 3.23
N GLN A 35 -20.14 -6.85 4.09
CA GLN A 35 -19.39 -6.00 5.02
C GLN A 35 -20.33 -5.14 5.89
N ASP A 36 -21.40 -5.77 6.38
CA ASP A 36 -22.47 -5.18 7.19
C ASP A 36 -23.24 -4.00 6.55
N SER A 37 -23.08 -3.82 5.23
CA SER A 37 -23.85 -2.84 4.45
C SER A 37 -25.27 -3.32 4.13
N GLY A 38 -25.52 -4.63 4.19
CA GLY A 38 -26.77 -5.24 3.75
C GLY A 38 -26.87 -5.46 2.23
N ILE A 39 -25.90 -4.98 1.45
CA ILE A 39 -25.83 -5.19 -0.01
C ILE A 39 -24.64 -6.08 -0.34
N VAL A 40 -24.82 -7.08 -1.21
CA VAL A 40 -23.73 -7.96 -1.64
C VAL A 40 -22.67 -7.16 -2.38
N GLN A 41 -21.41 -7.36 -2.00
CA GLN A 41 -20.27 -6.66 -2.61
C GLN A 41 -20.20 -6.89 -4.13
N GLN A 42 -19.86 -5.86 -4.88
CA GLN A 42 -19.88 -5.89 -6.35
C GLN A 42 -19.03 -7.03 -6.94
N HIS A 43 -17.83 -7.25 -6.39
CA HIS A 43 -16.92 -8.30 -6.88
C HIS A 43 -17.51 -9.70 -6.63
N LEU A 44 -18.20 -9.92 -5.50
CA LEU A 44 -18.89 -11.17 -5.18
C LEU A 44 -20.13 -11.38 -6.05
N ALA A 45 -20.89 -10.31 -6.31
CA ALA A 45 -22.03 -10.36 -7.22
C ALA A 45 -21.62 -10.79 -8.64
N ARG A 46 -20.45 -10.33 -9.10
CA ARG A 46 -19.88 -10.70 -10.40
C ARG A 46 -19.48 -12.17 -10.52
N LEU A 47 -19.24 -12.89 -9.43
CA LEU A 47 -19.00 -14.33 -9.47
C LEU A 47 -20.23 -15.12 -9.96
N ILE A 48 -21.43 -14.59 -9.72
CA ILE A 48 -22.70 -15.21 -10.08
C ILE A 48 -23.31 -14.53 -11.31
N MET A 49 -23.13 -13.22 -11.44
CA MET A 49 -23.59 -12.40 -12.55
C MET A 49 -22.40 -11.71 -13.23
N PRO A 50 -21.65 -12.38 -14.12
CA PRO A 50 -20.39 -11.87 -14.65
C PRO A 50 -20.48 -10.50 -15.34
N LYS A 51 -21.65 -10.16 -15.89
CA LYS A 51 -21.91 -8.89 -16.58
C LYS A 51 -22.46 -7.79 -15.65
N TYR A 52 -22.52 -8.03 -14.34
CA TYR A 52 -23.12 -7.13 -13.37
C TYR A 52 -22.40 -5.77 -13.31
N SER A 53 -23.19 -4.71 -13.44
CA SER A 53 -22.79 -3.30 -13.35
C SER A 53 -23.50 -2.63 -12.17
N TRP A 54 -22.72 -2.22 -11.17
CA TRP A 54 -23.22 -1.57 -9.96
C TRP A 54 -24.06 -0.31 -10.22
N ASN A 55 -23.76 0.41 -11.29
CA ASN A 55 -24.42 1.69 -11.62
C ASN A 55 -25.72 1.51 -12.42
N ASN A 56 -25.88 0.37 -13.09
CA ASN A 56 -26.99 0.17 -14.04
C ASN A 56 -27.96 -0.91 -13.57
N ASP A 57 -27.47 -1.88 -12.79
CA ASP A 57 -28.24 -3.02 -12.32
C ASP A 57 -28.66 -2.83 -10.85
N LYS A 58 -29.74 -3.52 -10.46
CA LYS A 58 -30.21 -3.49 -9.08
C LYS A 58 -29.17 -4.08 -8.13
N TRP A 59 -29.07 -3.50 -6.94
CA TRP A 59 -28.18 -4.00 -5.90
C TRP A 59 -28.69 -5.32 -5.32
N PRO A 60 -27.86 -6.38 -5.27
CA PRO A 60 -28.29 -7.64 -4.67
C PRO A 60 -28.39 -7.51 -3.16
N ALA A 61 -29.57 -7.84 -2.63
CA ALA A 61 -29.82 -7.82 -1.19
C ALA A 61 -29.09 -8.99 -0.51
N CYS A 62 -28.37 -8.70 0.59
CA CYS A 62 -27.75 -9.74 1.39
C CYS A 62 -28.81 -10.39 2.29
N GLN A 63 -28.99 -11.71 2.17
CA GLN A 63 -29.93 -12.48 2.99
C GLN A 63 -29.23 -13.29 4.10
N ASN A 64 -27.90 -13.17 4.25
CA ASN A 64 -27.14 -13.91 5.28
C ASN A 64 -27.08 -13.21 6.64
N CYS A 65 -27.45 -11.92 6.69
CA CYS A 65 -27.40 -11.12 7.90
C CYS A 65 -28.58 -10.14 7.93
N ASP A 66 -28.86 -9.57 9.09
CA ASP A 66 -29.96 -8.63 9.28
C ASP A 66 -29.65 -7.20 8.81
N ALA A 67 -28.41 -6.93 8.37
CA ALA A 67 -27.99 -5.60 7.95
C ALA A 67 -28.85 -5.04 6.80
N PHE A 68 -29.36 -5.90 5.90
CA PHE A 68 -30.27 -5.47 4.84
C PHE A 68 -31.56 -4.89 5.42
N ASN A 69 -32.22 -5.63 6.31
CA ASN A 69 -33.47 -5.19 6.93
C ASN A 69 -33.26 -3.93 7.78
N GLN A 70 -32.14 -3.84 8.50
CA GLN A 70 -31.84 -2.70 9.37
C GLN A 70 -31.54 -1.40 8.60
N ARG A 71 -30.84 -1.48 7.47
CA ARG A 71 -30.40 -0.29 6.70
C ARG A 71 -31.32 0.05 5.53
N TRP A 72 -31.99 -0.94 4.97
CA TRP A 72 -32.73 -0.83 3.71
C TRP A 72 -34.18 -1.31 3.81
N GLY A 73 -34.67 -1.66 5.00
CA GLY A 73 -36.04 -2.16 5.19
C GLY A 73 -37.13 -1.19 4.69
N ASP A 74 -36.88 0.12 4.77
CA ASP A 74 -37.81 1.15 4.28
C ASP A 74 -37.70 1.38 2.75
N ALA A 75 -36.57 1.00 2.16
CA ALA A 75 -36.37 1.05 0.72
C ALA A 75 -37.04 -0.18 0.11
N GLY A 76 -38.27 -0.02 -0.39
CA GLY A 76 -39.08 -1.13 -0.89
C GLY A 76 -38.31 -2.16 -1.73
N LEU A 77 -38.58 -3.45 -1.47
CA LEU A 77 -37.86 -4.61 -2.02
C LEU A 77 -37.74 -4.62 -3.55
N GLN A 78 -38.63 -3.94 -4.27
CA GLN A 78 -38.60 -3.82 -5.73
C GLN A 78 -37.34 -3.14 -6.27
N ASN A 79 -36.63 -2.36 -5.45
CA ASN A 79 -35.41 -1.67 -5.83
C ASN A 79 -34.16 -2.57 -5.78
N PHE A 80 -34.29 -3.76 -5.19
CA PHE A 80 -33.18 -4.68 -4.96
C PHE A 80 -33.34 -5.97 -5.77
N ASP A 81 -32.21 -6.65 -6.01
CA ASP A 81 -32.20 -7.99 -6.56
C ASP A 81 -32.25 -9.01 -5.43
N THR A 82 -33.38 -9.70 -5.31
CA THR A 82 -33.64 -10.69 -4.26
C THR A 82 -33.29 -12.12 -4.67
N ARG A 83 -32.74 -12.32 -5.88
CA ARG A 83 -32.33 -13.65 -6.37
C ARG A 83 -31.15 -14.24 -5.58
N PHE A 84 -30.40 -13.40 -4.86
CA PHE A 84 -29.31 -13.79 -3.97
C PHE A 84 -29.90 -14.35 -2.66
N ASN A 85 -30.30 -15.61 -2.71
CA ASN A 85 -30.85 -16.30 -1.56
C ASN A 85 -29.79 -16.57 -0.47
N LEU A 86 -30.24 -16.96 0.71
CA LEU A 86 -29.39 -17.27 1.87
C LEU A 86 -28.19 -18.18 1.52
N LYS A 87 -28.39 -19.27 0.77
CA LYS A 87 -27.31 -20.22 0.43
C LYS A 87 -26.25 -19.58 -0.46
N ILE A 88 -26.66 -18.71 -1.37
CA ILE A 88 -25.75 -17.93 -2.20
C ILE A 88 -24.93 -16.99 -1.31
N CYS A 89 -25.58 -16.20 -0.47
CA CYS A 89 -24.89 -15.26 0.40
C CYS A 89 -23.93 -15.96 1.38
N GLN A 90 -24.28 -17.12 1.92
CA GLN A 90 -23.39 -17.94 2.77
C GLN A 90 -22.12 -18.39 2.02
N LYS A 91 -22.25 -18.85 0.77
CA LYS A 91 -21.09 -19.22 -0.04
C LYS A 91 -20.20 -18.02 -0.33
N LEU A 92 -20.80 -16.89 -0.67
CA LEU A 92 -20.06 -15.65 -0.91
C LEU A 92 -19.38 -15.11 0.35
N ASP A 93 -20.00 -15.29 1.53
CA ASP A 93 -19.39 -14.97 2.83
C ASP A 93 -18.10 -15.78 3.04
N LEU A 94 -18.17 -17.10 2.83
CA LEU A 94 -17.01 -17.98 2.99
C LEU A 94 -15.87 -17.62 2.04
N ILE A 95 -16.19 -17.35 0.77
CA ILE A 95 -15.19 -16.94 -0.23
C ILE A 95 -14.52 -15.62 0.20
N SER A 96 -15.33 -14.60 0.53
CA SER A 96 -14.79 -13.29 0.90
C SER A 96 -14.00 -13.32 2.22
N ARG A 97 -14.40 -14.18 3.16
CA ARG A 97 -13.68 -14.38 4.42
C ARG A 97 -12.32 -15.02 4.20
N ASP A 98 -12.23 -16.01 3.32
CA ASP A 98 -10.97 -16.65 2.94
C ASP A 98 -10.04 -15.66 2.20
N ASP A 99 -10.58 -14.93 1.22
CA ASP A 99 -9.84 -13.88 0.50
C ASP A 99 -9.28 -12.80 1.45
N TRP A 100 -10.06 -12.42 2.47
CA TRP A 100 -9.64 -11.47 3.49
C TRP A 100 -8.51 -12.04 4.36
N GLN A 101 -8.62 -13.29 4.82
CA GLN A 101 -7.57 -13.95 5.60
C GLN A 101 -6.27 -14.02 4.82
N GLN A 102 -6.32 -14.38 3.54
CA GLN A 102 -5.14 -14.38 2.67
C GLN A 102 -4.54 -12.98 2.50
N THR A 103 -5.38 -11.95 2.33
CA THR A 103 -4.95 -10.56 2.19
C THR A 103 -4.25 -10.06 3.45
N VAL A 104 -4.82 -10.35 4.63
CA VAL A 104 -4.22 -10.01 5.92
C VAL A 104 -2.87 -10.72 6.09
N GLN A 105 -2.80 -12.02 5.81
CA GLN A 105 -1.55 -12.77 5.91
C GLN A 105 -0.46 -12.15 5.02
N ARG A 106 -0.83 -11.78 3.79
CA ARG A 106 0.10 -11.11 2.87
C ARG A 106 0.56 -9.75 3.40
N GLN A 107 -0.31 -8.97 4.04
CA GLN A 107 0.09 -7.69 4.66
C GLN A 107 1.03 -7.90 5.84
N ILE A 108 0.81 -8.94 6.66
CA ILE A 108 1.73 -9.34 7.73
C ILE A 108 3.10 -9.68 7.15
N ASP A 109 3.14 -10.51 6.11
CA ASP A 109 4.38 -10.93 5.46
C ASP A 109 5.15 -9.73 4.88
N ILE A 110 4.44 -8.82 4.19
CA ILE A 110 5.03 -7.59 3.65
C ILE A 110 5.63 -6.74 4.77
N ARG A 111 4.92 -6.56 5.89
CA ARG A 111 5.43 -5.79 7.03
C ARG A 111 6.65 -6.46 7.67
N ALA A 112 6.66 -7.78 7.79
CA ALA A 112 7.80 -8.53 8.28
C ALA A 112 9.03 -8.39 7.36
N ILE A 113 8.83 -8.42 6.04
CA ILE A 113 9.90 -8.17 5.07
C ILE A 113 10.41 -6.73 5.17
N ALA A 114 9.51 -5.74 5.30
CA ALA A 114 9.87 -4.34 5.40
C ALA A 114 10.67 -4.03 6.68
N SER A 115 10.26 -4.58 7.84
CA SER A 115 11.02 -4.40 9.08
C SER A 115 12.36 -5.14 9.05
N ALA A 116 12.42 -6.31 8.41
CA ALA A 116 13.67 -7.03 8.18
C ALA A 116 14.61 -6.25 7.25
N SER A 117 14.11 -5.66 6.17
CA SER A 117 14.92 -4.86 5.25
C SER A 117 15.40 -3.56 5.88
N GLU A 118 14.59 -2.91 6.73
CA GLU A 118 15.01 -1.75 7.51
C GLU A 118 16.12 -2.13 8.51
N THR A 119 16.00 -3.29 9.17
CA THR A 119 17.03 -3.81 10.07
C THR A 119 18.32 -4.11 9.33
N ILE A 120 18.23 -4.70 8.13
CA ILE A 120 19.38 -4.95 7.26
C ILE A 120 19.99 -3.63 6.81
N ALA A 121 19.20 -2.65 6.40
CA ALA A 121 19.68 -1.32 6.01
C ALA A 121 20.39 -0.60 7.17
N LYS A 122 19.85 -0.66 8.39
CA LYS A 122 20.51 -0.14 9.61
C LYS A 122 21.79 -0.88 9.95
N LYS A 123 21.88 -2.18 9.67
CA LYS A 123 23.11 -2.98 9.87
C LYS A 123 24.13 -2.81 8.73
N MET A 124 23.67 -2.46 7.54
CA MET A 124 24.47 -2.26 6.32
C MET A 124 24.83 -0.78 6.08
N THR A 125 24.55 0.13 7.02
CA THR A 125 25.19 1.46 6.99
C THR A 125 26.69 1.24 6.87
N MET A 126 27.22 1.57 5.69
CA MET A 126 28.63 1.36 5.40
C MET A 126 29.46 2.16 6.42
N PRO A 127 30.60 1.62 6.90
CA PRO A 127 31.57 2.41 7.64
C PRO A 127 31.88 3.69 6.84
N GLY A 128 31.61 4.86 7.42
CA GLY A 128 31.73 6.18 6.75
C GLY A 128 30.42 6.83 6.28
N SER A 129 29.25 6.22 6.54
CA SER A 129 27.92 6.81 6.24
C SER A 129 27.38 7.74 7.35
N SER A 130 28.02 7.80 8.52
CA SER A 130 27.76 8.86 9.51
C SER A 130 28.58 10.10 9.20
N ASP A 131 28.28 11.23 9.85
CA ASP A 131 29.09 12.44 9.80
C ASP A 131 30.59 12.10 9.86
N ARG A 132 31.33 12.58 8.86
CA ARG A 132 32.76 12.32 8.71
C ARG A 132 33.45 12.74 10.00
N THR A 133 34.18 11.82 10.62
CA THR A 133 34.96 12.16 11.79
C THR A 133 36.20 12.94 11.36
N ALA A 134 36.77 13.75 12.26
CA ALA A 134 37.99 14.51 11.98
C ALA A 134 39.18 13.60 11.54
N ASN A 135 39.14 12.31 11.89
CA ASN A 135 40.13 11.34 11.45
C ASN A 135 39.94 10.95 9.97
N ASP A 136 38.69 10.78 9.53
CA ASP A 136 38.37 10.45 8.13
C ASP A 136 38.75 11.59 7.18
N GLU A 137 38.58 12.84 7.61
CA GLU A 137 39.01 14.01 6.84
C GLU A 137 40.53 14.10 6.70
N ARG A 138 41.27 13.78 7.77
CA ARG A 138 42.73 13.72 7.72
C ARG A 138 43.22 12.64 6.76
N GLU A 139 42.62 11.45 6.81
CA GLU A 139 43.00 10.34 5.93
C GLU A 139 42.69 10.69 4.45
N VAL A 140 41.54 11.30 4.17
CA VAL A 140 41.20 11.75 2.82
C VAL A 140 42.15 12.83 2.32
N GLN A 141 42.55 13.79 3.17
CA GLN A 141 43.53 14.81 2.80
C GLN A 141 44.92 14.22 2.52
N GLN A 142 45.32 13.21 3.28
CA GLN A 142 46.59 12.53 3.09
C GLN A 142 46.61 11.77 1.75
N ARG A 143 45.58 10.95 1.47
CA ARG A 143 45.45 10.24 0.19
C ARG A 143 45.30 11.21 -1.00
N LYS A 144 44.63 12.33 -0.72
CA LYS A 144 44.75 13.64 -1.39
C LYS A 144 46.13 13.92 -1.98
N GLN A 145 47.00 14.25 -1.04
CA GLN A 145 48.36 14.69 -1.30
C GLN A 145 49.21 13.60 -1.94
N GLU A 146 49.02 12.35 -1.53
CA GLU A 146 49.72 11.20 -2.12
C GLU A 146 49.36 11.01 -3.60
N ALA A 147 48.08 11.16 -3.96
CA ALA A 147 47.64 11.10 -5.35
C ALA A 147 48.13 12.30 -6.16
N GLU A 148 48.13 13.50 -5.60
CA GLU A 148 48.63 14.69 -6.30
C GLU A 148 50.15 14.66 -6.47
N ALA A 149 50.88 14.04 -5.53
CA ALA A 149 52.32 13.84 -5.61
C ALA A 149 52.72 12.63 -6.47
N TYR A 150 51.77 11.77 -6.82
CA TYR A 150 52.02 10.60 -7.67
C TYR A 150 52.22 11.03 -9.12
N ASP A 151 53.30 10.55 -9.74
CA ASP A 151 53.61 10.82 -11.14
C ASP A 151 52.71 9.97 -12.06
N TRP A 152 51.51 10.49 -12.29
CA TRP A 152 50.53 9.87 -13.17
C TRP A 152 51.02 9.74 -14.61
N ALA A 153 51.92 10.62 -15.07
CA ALA A 153 52.44 10.55 -16.43
C ALA A 153 53.36 9.33 -16.59
N ALA A 154 54.31 9.16 -15.68
CA ALA A 154 55.19 7.99 -15.66
C ALA A 154 54.41 6.68 -15.47
N ALA A 155 53.42 6.67 -14.58
CA ALA A 155 52.55 5.51 -14.37
C ALA A 155 51.72 5.16 -15.61
N THR A 156 51.19 6.16 -16.31
CA THR A 156 50.41 5.97 -17.54
C THR A 156 51.29 5.42 -18.67
N THR A 157 52.50 5.96 -18.84
CA THR A 157 53.49 5.49 -19.82
C THR A 157 53.93 4.05 -19.53
N ALA A 158 54.15 3.71 -18.25
CA ALA A 158 54.51 2.35 -17.85
C ALA A 158 53.36 1.34 -18.07
N TYR A 159 52.11 1.77 -17.91
CA TYR A 159 50.93 0.90 -18.04
C TYR A 159 50.51 0.68 -19.50
N LEU A 160 50.64 1.69 -20.35
CA LEU A 160 50.25 1.61 -21.77
C LEU A 160 51.36 1.04 -22.67
N GLY A 161 52.57 0.84 -22.13
CA GLY A 161 53.75 0.38 -22.86
C GLY A 161 54.24 1.47 -23.81
N GLY A 162 55.45 1.98 -23.58
CA GLY A 162 56.06 2.99 -24.46
C GLY A 162 56.14 2.47 -25.89
N GLY A 163 55.31 3.01 -26.78
CA GLY A 163 55.50 2.90 -28.22
C GLY A 163 56.68 3.77 -28.61
N GLU A 164 57.88 3.20 -28.59
CA GLU A 164 58.97 3.69 -29.44
C GLU A 164 58.66 3.23 -30.86
N ASP A 165 58.01 4.10 -31.63
CA ASP A 165 57.93 3.97 -33.08
C ASP A 165 59.32 4.26 -33.66
N GLU A 166 60.00 3.23 -34.17
CA GLU A 166 61.15 3.33 -35.09
C GLU A 166 60.71 2.93 -36.51
#